data_AF-Q32SJ3-F1
#
_entry.id   AF-Q32SJ3-F1
#
_cell.length_a   1.000
_cell.length_b   1.000
_cell.length_c   1.000
_cell.angle_alpha   90.00
_cell.angle_beta   90.00
_cell.angle_gamma   90.00
#
_symmetry.space_group_name_H-M   'P 1'
#
loop_
_entity.id
_entity.type
_entity.pdbx_description
1 polymer ?
#
loop_
_entity_poly.entity_id
_entity_poly.type
_entity_poly.pdbx_seq_one_letter_code
_entity_poly.pdbx_strand_id
1 'polypeptide(L)' 'MALQSIKNLKEFSTANERFEGAHLLCPGCAHSMIVRELMNATDDNLVIASATGCLEVCTA' A
#
# COMPACT_ATOMS: atom_id res chain seq x y z
N MET A 1 -5.48 10.18 -15.11
CA MET A 1 -5.98 9.18 -14.15
C MET A 1 -6.96 8.27 -14.88
N ALA A 2 -6.44 7.31 -15.63
CA ALA A 2 -7.23 6.20 -16.13
C ALA A 2 -6.82 5.01 -15.27
N LEU A 3 -7.71 4.51 -14.42
CA LEU A 3 -7.54 3.19 -13.82
C LEU A 3 -7.66 2.18 -14.98
N GLN A 4 -6.56 1.95 -15.69
CA GLN A 4 -6.52 0.92 -16.71
C GLN A 4 -6.67 -0.42 -16.00
N SER A 5 -7.70 -1.18 -16.39
CA SER A 5 -7.99 -2.57 -16.01
C SER A 5 -7.65 -2.95 -14.56
N ILE A 6 -8.66 -3.05 -13.69
CA ILE A 6 -8.49 -3.60 -12.34
C ILE A 6 -7.93 -5.02 -12.44
N LYS A 7 -6.72 -5.21 -11.92
CA LYS A 7 -6.05 -6.53 -11.85
C LYS A 7 -6.88 -7.46 -10.97
N ASN A 8 -6.95 -8.73 -11.33
CA ASN A 8 -7.58 -9.75 -10.48
C ASN A 8 -6.59 -10.24 -9.39
N LEU A 9 -7.09 -11.00 -8.42
CA LEU A 9 -6.27 -11.45 -7.29
C LEU A 9 -5.05 -12.29 -7.70
N LYS A 10 -5.16 -13.07 -8.77
CA LYS A 10 -4.03 -13.85 -9.30
C LYS A 10 -2.95 -12.93 -9.87
N GLU A 11 -3.35 -11.88 -10.58
CA GLU A 11 -2.42 -10.89 -11.14
C GLU A 11 -1.71 -10.09 -10.03
N PHE A 12 -2.40 -9.77 -8.94
CA PHE A 12 -1.79 -9.14 -7.76
C PHE A 12 -0.83 -10.06 -6.99
N SER A 13 -1.06 -11.38 -7.00
CA SER A 13 -0.19 -12.33 -6.27
C SER A 13 1.25 -12.37 -6.78
N THR A 14 1.47 -11.93 -8.02
CA THR A 14 2.80 -11.87 -8.66
C THR A 14 3.31 -10.45 -8.83
N ALA A 15 2.55 -9.44 -8.41
CA ALA A 15 2.96 -8.05 -8.49
C ALA A 15 3.98 -7.74 -7.39
N ASN A 16 4.95 -6.87 -7.69
CA ASN A 16 5.89 -6.42 -6.67
C ASN A 16 5.16 -5.55 -5.65
N GLU A 17 5.40 -5.79 -4.36
CA GLU A 17 4.78 -5.04 -3.29
C GLU A 17 5.44 -3.66 -3.16
N ARG A 18 4.65 -2.59 -3.33
CA ARG A 18 5.16 -1.23 -3.14
C ARG A 18 5.21 -0.78 -1.69
N PHE A 19 4.48 -1.50 -0.83
CA PHE A 19 4.49 -1.34 0.62
C PHE A 19 4.81 -2.70 1.25
N GLU A 20 6.06 -2.87 1.67
CA GLU A 20 6.56 -4.13 2.21
C GLU A 20 6.32 -4.25 3.73
N GLY A 21 6.64 -5.42 4.28
CA GLY A 21 6.63 -5.66 5.72
C GLY A 21 7.74 -4.91 6.48
N ALA A 22 7.97 -5.29 7.74
CA ALA A 22 8.94 -4.65 8.66
C ALA A 22 8.56 -3.24 9.18
N HIS A 23 7.32 -2.80 8.98
CA HIS A 23 6.74 -1.67 9.71
C HIS A 23 6.35 -2.05 11.16
N LEU A 24 6.21 -1.06 12.03
CA LEU A 24 5.87 -1.23 13.46
C LEU A 24 4.35 -1.23 13.76
N LEU A 25 3.50 -1.40 12.73
CA LEU A 25 2.05 -1.50 12.91
C LEU A 25 1.66 -2.82 13.59
N CYS A 26 0.55 -2.81 14.33
CA CYS A 26 0.03 -4.01 14.99
C CYS A 26 -0.22 -5.17 14.00
N PRO A 27 -0.15 -6.43 14.46
CA PRO A 27 -0.54 -7.58 13.64
C PRO A 27 -1.99 -7.44 13.16
N GLY A 28 -2.19 -7.46 11.83
CA GLY A 28 -3.52 -7.28 11.25
C GLY A 28 -4.06 -5.83 11.26
N CYS A 29 -3.19 -4.83 11.44
CA CYS A 29 -3.60 -3.43 11.39
C CYS A 29 -4.20 -3.06 10.01
N ALA A 30 -5.34 -2.36 10.01
CA ALA A 30 -5.99 -1.93 8.77
C ALA A 30 -5.19 -0.86 7.99
N HIS A 31 -4.38 -0.04 8.69
CA HIS A 31 -3.58 1.01 8.05
C HIS A 31 -2.62 0.43 7.00
N SER A 32 -1.89 -0.64 7.33
CA SER A 32 -0.97 -1.28 6.39
C SER A 32 -1.70 -1.95 5.23
N MET A 33 -2.85 -2.58 5.49
CA MET A 33 -3.64 -3.24 4.44
C MET A 33 -4.15 -2.23 3.40
N ILE A 34 -4.75 -1.13 3.86
CA ILE A 34 -5.32 -0.11 2.98
C ILE A 34 -4.22 0.57 2.15
N VAL A 35 -3.10 0.93 2.78
CA VAL A 35 -1.99 1.61 2.10
C VAL A 35 -1.34 0.69 1.07
N ARG A 36 -1.16 -0.59 1.41
CA ARG A 36 -0.62 -1.58 0.46
C ARG A 36 -1.49 -1.73 -0.78
N GLU A 37 -2.80 -1.84 -0.60
CA GLU A 37 -3.74 -1.94 -1.72
C GLU A 37 -3.75 -0.67 -2.57
N LEU A 38 -3.77 0.50 -1.90
CA LEU A 38 -3.76 1.80 -2.58
C LEU A 38 -2.49 2.02 -3.40
N MET A 39 -1.33 1.65 -2.87
CA MET A 39 -0.08 1.75 -3.61
C MET A 39 -0.04 0.78 -4.80
N ASN A 40 -0.59 -0.43 -4.65
CA ASN A 40 -0.63 -1.44 -5.71
C ASN A 40 -1.71 -1.18 -6.78
N ALA A 41 -2.64 -0.25 -6.55
CA ALA A 41 -3.69 0.11 -7.49
C ALA A 41 -3.18 0.77 -8.78
N THR A 42 -1.95 1.27 -8.79
CA THR A 42 -1.29 1.82 -9.98
C THR A 42 0.19 1.46 -10.01
N ASP A 43 0.76 1.41 -11.21
CA ASP A 43 2.20 1.27 -11.44
C ASP A 43 2.88 2.65 -11.65
N ASP A 44 2.12 3.75 -11.57
CA ASP A 44 2.64 5.11 -11.69
C ASP A 44 3.51 5.52 -10.49
N ASN A 45 4.36 6.54 -10.66
CA ASN A 45 5.09 7.17 -9.56
C ASN A 45 4.12 7.85 -8.59
N LEU A 46 4.16 7.43 -7.32
CA LEU A 46 3.28 7.92 -6.26
C LEU A 46 4.03 8.90 -5.35
N VAL A 47 3.36 10.00 -4.98
CA VAL A 47 3.78 10.90 -3.90
C VAL A 47 2.79 10.75 -2.77
N ILE A 48 3.29 10.46 -1.57
CA ILE A 48 2.45 10.15 -0.41
C ILE A 48 2.74 11.17 0.67
N ALA A 49 1.68 11.81 1.17
CA ALA A 49 1.72 12.64 2.36
C ALA A 49 0.96 11.92 3.47
N SER A 50 1.61 11.74 4.61
CA SER A 50 0.99 11.15 5.81
C SER A 50 0.88 12.24 6.88
N ALA A 51 -0.32 12.41 7.42
CA ALA A 51 -0.50 13.25 8.60
C ALA A 51 0.04 12.52 9.84
N THR A 52 0.36 13.27 10.90
CA THR A 52 0.80 12.69 12.18
C THR A 52 -0.19 11.64 12.68
N GLY A 53 0.31 10.44 12.96
CA GLY A 53 -0.54 9.32 13.36
C GLY A 53 0.14 7.96 13.20
N CYS A 54 -0.61 6.89 13.47
CA CYS A 54 -0.07 5.52 13.50
C CYS A 54 0.68 5.12 12.24
N LEU A 55 0.18 5.50 11.06
CA LEU A 55 0.86 5.20 9.81
C LEU A 55 2.22 5.89 9.75
N GLU A 56 2.28 7.19 10.05
CA GLU A 56 3.52 7.96 10.04
C GLU A 56 4.56 7.42 11.03
N VAL A 57 4.19 7.21 12.30
CA VAL A 57 5.16 6.73 13.31
C VAL A 57 5.58 5.28 13.13
N CYS A 58 4.72 4.43 12.56
CA CYS A 58 5.01 3.01 12.41
C CYS A 58 5.67 2.65 11.07
N THR A 59 5.74 3.57 10.11
CA THR A 59 6.46 3.37 8.84
C THR A 59 7.72 4.24 8.72
N ALA A 60 8.04 5.01 9.75
CA ALA A 60 9.30 5.74 9.88
C ALA A 60 10.49 4.81 10.17
#